data_AF-A0A7Y2D8V6-F1
#
_entry.id   AF-A0A7Y2D8V6-F1
#
_cell.length_a   1.000
_cell.length_b   1.000
_cell.length_c   1.000
_cell.angle_alpha   90.00
_cell.angle_beta   90.00
_cell.angle_gamma   90.00
#
_symmetry.space_group_name_H-M   'P 1'
#
loop_
_entity.id
_entity.type
_entity.pdbx_description
1 polymer ?
#
loop_
_entity_poly.entity_id
_entity_poly.type
_entity_poly.pdbx_seq_one_letter_code
_entity_poly.pdbx_strand_id
1 'polypeptide(L)'
;MIDLVLMTEKLYEPPALFVHNMKAGGRKAPTDCMMIRKEYAKRIGIFEEEFRHIGEDQIAWAKLTLNGRIYVMDEVLARYRLHPDSITAVESRSRRADASAGYFFNWLDEYLETQRIDSEKVLDSVRRFKRKAQFEARLGVLKRLYQKTLPLHIRYKLRDKVTKMKKALSRSTHWHE
;
A
#
# COMPACT_ATOMS: atom_id res chain seq x y z
N MET A 1 -15.40 1.61 -2.82
CA MET A 1 -14.56 0.46 -2.40
C MET A 1 -13.24 0.53 -3.14
N ILE A 2 -12.10 0.42 -2.45
CA ILE A 2 -10.79 0.36 -3.13
C ILE A 2 -10.64 -1.07 -3.65
N ASP A 3 -10.58 -1.24 -4.97
CA ASP A 3 -10.26 -2.52 -5.58
C ASP A 3 -8.76 -2.79 -5.43
N LEU A 4 -8.42 -3.82 -4.66
CA LEU A 4 -7.04 -4.28 -4.46
C LEU A 4 -6.54 -5.16 -5.60
N VAL A 5 -7.40 -5.56 -6.53
CA VAL A 5 -7.09 -6.44 -7.66
C VAL A 5 -6.41 -7.74 -7.18
N LEU A 6 -6.99 -8.34 -6.13
CA LEU A 6 -6.58 -9.62 -5.57
C LEU A 6 -7.64 -10.68 -5.90
N MET A 7 -7.20 -11.93 -6.03
CA MET A 7 -8.13 -13.06 -6.06
C MET A 7 -8.54 -13.36 -4.62
N THR A 8 -9.84 -13.43 -4.37
CA THR A 8 -10.42 -13.85 -3.10
C THR A 8 -10.55 -15.37 -3.05
N GLU A 9 -10.91 -15.90 -1.88
CA GLU A 9 -10.97 -17.34 -1.57
C GLU A 9 -9.66 -18.07 -1.90
N LYS A 10 -8.54 -17.40 -1.61
CA LYS A 10 -7.20 -17.87 -1.97
C LYS A 10 -6.22 -17.72 -0.84
N LEU A 11 -5.44 -18.79 -0.62
CA LEU A 11 -4.23 -18.75 0.21
C LEU A 11 -3.05 -18.26 -0.62
N TYR A 12 -2.38 -17.22 -0.13
CA TYR A 12 -1.16 -16.68 -0.72
C TYR A 12 0.05 -17.09 0.10
N GLU A 13 1.06 -17.65 -0.57
CA GLU A 13 2.38 -17.92 0.01
C GLU A 13 3.25 -16.64 0.03
N PRO A 14 4.13 -16.47 1.03
CA PRO A 14 5.10 -15.40 1.00
C PRO A 14 6.11 -15.60 -0.16
N PRO A 15 6.62 -14.53 -0.80
CA PRO A 15 6.32 -13.12 -0.59
C PRO A 15 5.26 -12.57 -1.58
N ALA A 16 4.34 -13.40 -2.07
CA ALA A 16 3.48 -13.04 -3.21
C ALA A 16 2.62 -11.78 -2.95
N LEU A 17 1.98 -11.69 -1.78
CA LEU A 17 1.20 -10.51 -1.39
C LEU A 17 2.08 -9.29 -1.12
N PHE A 18 3.30 -9.48 -0.62
CA PHE A 18 4.22 -8.36 -0.42
C PHE A 18 4.53 -7.70 -1.76
N VAL A 19 4.94 -8.51 -2.74
CA VAL A 19 5.24 -8.06 -4.11
C VAL A 19 4.02 -7.38 -4.74
N HIS A 20 2.82 -7.93 -4.54
CA HIS A 20 1.57 -7.32 -4.99
C HIS A 20 1.36 -5.94 -4.38
N ASN A 21 1.44 -5.82 -3.05
CA ASN A 21 1.22 -4.58 -2.32
C ASN A 21 2.22 -3.49 -2.76
N MET A 22 3.51 -3.85 -2.91
CA MET A 22 4.53 -2.92 -3.38
C MET A 22 4.26 -2.43 -4.81
N LYS A 23 3.89 -3.34 -5.73
CA LYS A 23 3.49 -2.97 -7.11
C LYS A 23 2.23 -2.10 -7.13
N ALA A 24 1.31 -2.31 -6.20
CA ALA A 24 0.11 -1.50 -6.01
C ALA A 24 0.38 -0.14 -5.34
N GLY A 25 1.64 0.19 -5.04
CA GLY A 25 2.05 1.44 -4.40
C GLY A 25 1.78 1.46 -2.89
N GLY A 26 2.03 0.33 -2.22
CA GLY A 26 1.81 0.16 -0.79
C GLY A 26 0.36 -0.10 -0.40
N ARG A 27 -0.57 -0.24 -1.36
CA ARG A 27 -1.97 -0.57 -1.06
C ARG A 27 -2.06 -1.97 -0.46
N LYS A 28 -2.98 -2.10 0.49
CA LYS A 28 -3.22 -3.30 1.29
C LYS A 28 -4.66 -3.28 1.80
N ALA A 29 -5.11 -4.41 2.33
CA ALA A 29 -6.37 -4.46 3.04
C ALA A 29 -6.31 -3.59 4.31
N PRO A 30 -7.44 -2.95 4.69
CA PRO A 30 -7.61 -2.38 6.02
C PRO A 30 -7.26 -3.39 7.12
N THR A 31 -6.65 -2.93 8.22
CA THR A 31 -6.27 -3.79 9.36
C THR A 31 -7.44 -4.16 10.27
N ASP A 32 -8.60 -3.53 10.12
CA ASP A 32 -9.81 -3.75 10.92
C ASP A 32 -10.47 -5.11 10.68
N CYS A 33 -10.22 -5.73 9.52
CA CYS A 33 -10.75 -7.06 9.15
C CYS A 33 -9.67 -8.16 9.18
N MET A 34 -8.52 -7.90 9.81
CA MET A 34 -7.41 -8.84 9.84
C MET A 34 -7.45 -9.73 11.08
N MET A 35 -7.40 -11.05 10.90
CA MET A 35 -7.24 -12.01 11.99
C MET A 35 -5.90 -12.72 11.90
N ILE A 36 -5.22 -12.85 13.05
CA ILE A 36 -3.89 -13.46 13.13
C ILE A 36 -3.85 -14.35 14.37
N ARG A 37 -3.19 -15.51 14.24
CA ARG A 37 -2.89 -16.37 15.40
C ARG A 37 -1.96 -15.63 16.36
N LYS A 38 -2.30 -15.62 17.65
CA LYS A 38 -1.57 -14.89 18.69
C LYS A 38 -0.09 -15.29 18.75
N GLU A 39 0.18 -16.58 18.66
CA GLU A 39 1.52 -17.18 18.72
C GLU A 39 2.36 -16.73 17.53
N TYR A 40 1.73 -16.63 16.36
CA TYR A 40 2.34 -16.14 15.14
C TYR A 40 2.68 -14.65 15.25
N ALA A 41 1.74 -13.85 15.75
CA ALA A 41 1.92 -12.42 15.97
C ALA A 41 3.07 -12.12 16.95
N LYS A 42 3.13 -12.87 18.06
CA LYS A 42 4.22 -12.76 19.04
C LYS A 42 5.58 -13.13 18.46
N ARG A 43 5.64 -14.22 17.68
CA ARG A 43 6.91 -14.70 17.11
C ARG A 43 7.52 -13.72 16.11
N ILE A 44 6.69 -13.04 15.32
CA ILE A 44 7.15 -12.10 14.29
C ILE A 44 7.39 -10.70 14.85
N GLY A 45 6.78 -10.37 15.98
CA GLY A 45 6.81 -9.00 16.52
C GLY A 45 6.21 -8.02 15.52
N ILE A 46 4.92 -8.13 15.23
CA ILE A 46 4.27 -7.40 14.12
C ILE A 46 4.41 -5.88 14.23
N PHE A 47 4.36 -5.34 15.45
CA PHE A 47 4.35 -3.90 15.70
C PHE A 47 5.72 -3.42 16.18
N GLU A 48 6.09 -2.20 15.78
CA GLU A 48 7.33 -1.53 16.18
C GLU A 48 6.98 -0.39 17.13
N GLU A 49 7.24 -0.55 18.43
CA GLU A 49 6.80 0.42 19.46
C GLU A 49 7.45 1.80 19.29
N GLU A 50 8.64 1.84 18.69
CA GLU A 50 9.38 3.08 18.40
C GLU A 50 8.83 3.81 17.17
N PHE A 51 8.04 3.14 16.32
CA PHE A 51 7.46 3.73 15.12
C PHE A 51 6.18 4.50 15.44
N ARG A 52 6.32 5.79 15.76
CA ARG A 52 5.19 6.69 16.09
C ARG A 52 4.69 7.54 14.93
N HIS A 53 5.00 7.12 13.70
CA HIS A 53 4.60 7.83 12.49
C HIS A 53 3.39 7.16 11.83
N ILE A 54 2.73 7.87 10.91
CA ILE A 54 1.75 7.23 10.03
C ILE A 54 2.44 6.12 9.25
N GLY A 55 1.80 4.96 9.17
CA GLY A 55 2.29 3.81 8.41
C GLY A 55 2.81 2.67 9.27
N GLU A 56 2.57 2.69 10.59
CA GLU A 56 2.80 1.52 11.45
C GLU A 56 2.08 0.28 10.90
N ASP A 57 0.86 0.48 10.40
CA ASP A 57 0.12 -0.56 9.73
C ASP A 57 0.85 -1.06 8.47
N GLN A 58 1.63 -0.22 7.75
CA GLN A 58 2.39 -0.63 6.58
C GLN A 58 3.55 -1.55 6.98
N ILE A 59 4.18 -1.27 8.12
CA ILE A 59 5.19 -2.14 8.74
C ILE A 59 4.60 -3.50 9.08
N ALA A 60 3.47 -3.50 9.78
CA ALA A 60 2.76 -4.73 10.14
C ALA A 60 2.47 -5.59 8.90
N TRP A 61 1.92 -4.99 7.84
CA TRP A 61 1.64 -5.70 6.60
C TRP A 61 2.90 -6.16 5.86
N ALA A 62 3.99 -5.39 5.90
CA ALA A 62 5.27 -5.82 5.33
C ALA A 62 5.78 -7.09 6.03
N LYS A 63 5.84 -7.09 7.37
CA LYS A 63 6.23 -8.28 8.16
C LYS A 63 5.34 -9.48 7.85
N LEU A 64 4.02 -9.29 7.84
CA LEU A 64 3.07 -10.38 7.61
C LEU A 64 3.19 -10.98 6.21
N THR A 65 3.26 -10.15 5.19
CA THR A 65 3.26 -10.62 3.80
C THR A 65 4.62 -11.18 3.34
N LEU A 66 5.71 -10.85 4.06
CA LEU A 66 7.03 -11.43 3.83
C LEU A 66 7.22 -12.78 4.54
N ASN A 67 6.58 -12.99 5.69
CA ASN A 67 6.84 -14.15 6.55
C ASN A 67 5.68 -15.15 6.61
N GLY A 68 4.52 -14.80 6.08
CA GLY A 68 3.26 -15.47 6.38
C GLY A 68 2.42 -15.83 5.19
N ARG A 69 1.75 -16.98 5.34
CA ARG A 69 0.64 -17.35 4.48
C ARG A 69 -0.59 -16.55 4.89
N ILE A 70 -1.27 -15.95 3.92
CA ILE A 70 -2.45 -15.13 4.18
C ILE A 70 -3.57 -15.64 3.29
N TYR A 71 -4.69 -15.97 3.92
CA TYR A 71 -5.93 -16.27 3.23
C TYR A 71 -6.71 -14.97 3.01
N VAL A 72 -7.12 -14.72 1.77
CA VAL A 72 -7.96 -13.56 1.42
C VAL A 72 -9.37 -14.06 1.20
N MET A 73 -10.32 -13.54 1.98
CA MET A 73 -11.74 -13.93 1.94
C MET A 73 -12.59 -12.82 1.29
N ASP A 74 -13.67 -13.20 0.60
CA ASP A 74 -14.63 -12.29 -0.04
C ASP A 74 -15.85 -11.99 0.84
N GLU A 75 -15.63 -11.72 2.13
CA GLU A 75 -16.71 -11.37 3.05
C GLU A 75 -16.54 -9.97 3.64
N VAL A 76 -17.67 -9.26 3.77
CA VAL A 76 -17.72 -7.95 4.40
C VAL A 76 -17.85 -8.14 5.92
N LEU A 77 -16.70 -8.14 6.61
CA LEU A 77 -16.65 -8.38 8.06
C LEU A 77 -16.80 -7.12 8.93
N ALA A 78 -16.51 -5.93 8.38
CA ALA A 78 -16.65 -4.68 9.13
C ALA A 78 -17.03 -3.51 8.23
N ARG A 79 -17.58 -2.47 8.86
CA ARG A 79 -17.79 -1.15 8.27
C ARG A 79 -16.89 -0.15 8.98
N TYR A 80 -15.89 0.36 8.27
CA TYR A 80 -14.97 1.34 8.81
C TYR A 80 -15.64 2.71 9.00
N ARG A 81 -15.53 3.29 10.20
CA ARG A 81 -16.04 4.63 10.49
C ARG A 81 -15.06 5.69 9.99
N LEU A 82 -15.46 6.45 8.97
CA LEU A 82 -14.71 7.63 8.53
C LEU A 82 -15.09 8.84 9.40
N HIS A 83 -14.12 9.44 10.08
CA HIS A 83 -14.34 10.65 10.86
C HIS A 83 -13.28 11.73 10.54
N PRO A 84 -13.65 13.02 10.60
CA PRO A 84 -12.77 14.12 10.21
C PRO A 84 -11.53 14.22 11.11
N ASP A 85 -11.59 13.73 12.34
CA ASP A 85 -10.46 13.80 13.28
C ASP A 85 -9.57 12.54 13.26
N SER A 86 -9.75 11.66 12.28
CA SER A 86 -8.87 10.49 12.13
C SER A 86 -7.46 10.97 11.81
N ILE A 87 -6.44 10.26 12.32
CA ILE A 87 -5.03 10.62 12.09
C ILE A 87 -4.74 10.81 10.60
N THR A 88 -5.27 9.93 9.75
CA THR A 88 -5.15 10.04 8.29
C THR A 88 -5.84 11.28 7.74
N ALA A 89 -7.04 11.63 8.22
CA ALA A 89 -7.75 12.83 7.77
C ALA A 89 -7.06 14.11 8.22
N VAL A 90 -6.56 14.17 9.46
CA VAL A 90 -5.80 15.31 10.00
C VAL A 90 -4.49 15.47 9.23
N GLU A 91 -3.76 14.38 9.02
CA GLU A 91 -2.43 14.42 8.41
C GLU A 91 -2.47 14.67 6.90
N SER A 92 -3.55 14.24 6.23
CA SER A 92 -3.83 14.63 4.85
C SER A 92 -4.04 16.14 4.69
N ARG A 93 -4.48 16.85 5.75
CA ARG A 93 -4.61 18.32 5.77
C ARG A 93 -3.31 18.99 6.23
N SER A 94 -2.60 18.41 7.20
CA SER A 94 -1.42 19.00 7.85
C SER A 94 -0.13 18.91 7.03
N ARG A 95 -0.14 18.23 5.85
CA ARG A 95 1.00 18.12 4.92
C ARG A 95 2.18 17.27 5.44
N ARG A 96 1.97 16.47 6.49
CA ARG A 96 3.00 15.62 7.13
C ARG A 96 3.09 14.19 6.59
N ALA A 97 2.10 13.76 5.81
CA ALA A 97 2.05 12.41 5.22
C ALA A 97 3.25 12.05 4.32
N ASP A 98 3.88 13.04 3.65
CA ASP A 98 5.02 12.79 2.76
C ASP A 98 6.31 12.43 3.53
N ALA A 99 6.50 12.94 4.75
CA ALA A 99 7.66 12.62 5.57
C ALA A 99 7.60 11.18 6.13
N SER A 100 6.40 10.71 6.46
CA SER A 100 6.17 9.35 7.00
C SER A 100 6.58 8.23 6.03
N ALA A 101 6.47 8.46 4.72
CA ALA A 101 6.91 7.48 3.73
C ALA A 101 8.42 7.22 3.77
N GLY A 102 9.23 8.23 4.09
CA GLY A 102 10.69 8.09 4.22
C GLY A 102 11.07 7.15 5.36
N TYR A 103 10.45 7.32 6.53
CA TYR A 103 10.66 6.44 7.69
C TYR A 103 10.31 4.99 7.37
N PHE A 104 9.18 4.75 6.71
CA PHE A 104 8.81 3.41 6.27
C PHE A 104 9.84 2.80 5.32
N PHE A 105 10.35 3.57 4.36
CA PHE A 105 11.33 3.07 3.39
C PHE A 105 12.70 2.76 4.00
N ASN A 106 13.14 3.55 4.98
CA ASN A 106 14.37 3.28 5.71
C ASN A 106 14.22 2.01 6.56
N TRP A 107 13.13 1.91 7.33
CA TRP A 107 12.80 0.71 8.09
C TRP A 107 12.72 -0.54 7.18
N LEU A 108 12.11 -0.41 5.99
CA LEU A 108 11.95 -1.53 5.08
C LEU A 108 13.30 -2.02 4.53
N ASP A 109 14.24 -1.14 4.21
CA ASP A 109 15.57 -1.55 3.78
C ASP A 109 16.30 -2.32 4.88
N GLU A 110 16.33 -1.75 6.09
CA GLU A 110 16.96 -2.34 7.26
C GLU A 110 16.34 -3.71 7.60
N TYR A 111 15.01 -3.81 7.52
CA TYR A 111 14.29 -5.05 7.77
C TYR A 111 14.66 -6.13 6.74
N LEU A 112 14.70 -5.78 5.44
CA LEU A 112 15.05 -6.74 4.39
C LEU A 112 16.51 -7.22 4.53
N GLU A 113 17.43 -6.33 4.89
CA GLU A 113 18.82 -6.67 5.13
C GLU A 113 18.97 -7.57 6.36
N THR A 114 18.35 -7.20 7.48
CA THR A 114 18.41 -7.95 8.74
C THR A 114 17.81 -9.35 8.60
N GLN A 115 16.69 -9.48 7.89
CA GLN A 115 16.05 -10.77 7.61
C GLN A 115 16.72 -11.56 6.47
N ARG A 116 17.76 -11.00 5.84
CA ARG A 116 18.48 -11.58 4.69
C ARG A 116 17.56 -11.97 3.54
N ILE A 117 16.58 -11.10 3.24
CA ILE A 117 15.64 -11.29 2.15
C ILE A 117 16.22 -10.67 0.88
N ASP A 118 16.75 -11.51 -0.01
CA ASP A 118 17.47 -11.13 -1.23
C ASP A 118 16.71 -11.47 -2.53
N SER A 119 15.46 -11.92 -2.42
CA SER A 119 14.65 -12.27 -3.58
C SER A 119 14.54 -11.12 -4.58
N GLU A 120 14.96 -11.35 -5.82
CA GLU A 120 14.95 -10.34 -6.89
C GLU A 120 13.57 -9.71 -7.08
N LYS A 121 12.50 -10.52 -6.99
CA LYS A 121 11.12 -10.05 -7.14
C LYS A 121 10.72 -9.08 -6.03
N VAL A 122 11.18 -9.33 -4.80
CA VAL A 122 10.94 -8.46 -3.63
C VAL A 122 11.68 -7.14 -3.83
N LEU A 123 12.98 -7.21 -4.08
CA LEU A 123 13.84 -6.03 -4.24
C LEU A 123 13.38 -5.14 -5.42
N ASP A 124 13.03 -5.73 -6.57
CA ASP A 124 12.49 -4.97 -7.70
C ASP A 124 11.18 -4.27 -7.36
N SER A 125 10.26 -4.97 -6.66
CA SER A 125 8.99 -4.39 -6.26
C SER A 125 9.17 -3.17 -5.34
N VAL A 126 10.10 -3.23 -4.39
CA VAL A 126 10.45 -2.13 -3.49
C VAL A 126 11.09 -0.98 -4.26
N ARG A 127 12.05 -1.25 -5.16
CA ARG A 127 12.66 -0.21 -6.01
C ARG A 127 11.63 0.52 -6.87
N ARG A 128 10.64 -0.19 -7.43
CA ARG A 128 9.54 0.44 -8.19
C ARG A 128 8.67 1.31 -7.29
N PHE A 129 8.33 0.82 -6.09
CA PHE A 129 7.52 1.59 -5.16
C PHE A 129 8.22 2.88 -4.72
N LYS A 130 9.50 2.79 -4.35
CA LYS A 130 10.34 3.95 -4.00
C LYS A 130 10.43 4.97 -5.13
N ARG A 131 10.72 4.53 -6.36
CA ARG A 131 10.77 5.42 -7.53
C ARG A 131 9.45 6.15 -7.74
N LYS A 132 8.32 5.44 -7.60
CA LYS A 132 7.00 6.06 -7.70
C LYS A 132 6.76 7.08 -6.58
N ALA A 133 7.09 6.75 -5.34
CA ALA A 133 6.94 7.66 -4.21
C ALA A 133 7.82 8.91 -4.37
N GLN A 134 9.09 8.76 -4.77
CA GLN A 134 10.00 9.86 -5.09
C GLN A 134 9.47 10.73 -6.23
N PHE A 135 8.95 10.12 -7.28
CA PHE A 135 8.33 10.86 -8.40
C PHE A 135 7.11 11.65 -7.94
N GLU A 136 6.24 11.06 -7.11
CA GLU A 136 5.08 11.75 -6.53
C GLU A 136 5.49 12.89 -5.60
N ALA A 137 6.56 12.72 -4.81
CA ALA A 137 7.11 13.76 -3.96
C ALA A 137 7.71 14.91 -4.79
N ARG A 138 8.46 14.61 -5.86
CA ARG A 138 9.00 15.61 -6.81
C ARG A 138 7.90 16.41 -7.50
N LEU A 139 6.86 15.73 -7.98
CA LEU A 139 5.67 16.38 -8.52
C LEU A 139 4.74 16.92 -7.43
N GLY A 140 5.14 16.86 -6.16
CA GLY A 140 4.33 17.25 -5.02
C GLY A 140 3.80 18.67 -5.14
N VAL A 141 4.59 19.61 -5.69
CA VAL A 141 4.14 21.00 -5.94
C VAL A 141 2.96 21.03 -6.91
N LEU A 142 3.06 20.32 -8.03
CA LEU A 142 2.01 20.26 -9.06
C LEU A 142 0.79 19.48 -8.56
N LYS A 143 1.01 18.36 -7.86
CA LYS A 143 -0.04 17.58 -7.18
C LYS A 143 -0.79 18.44 -6.17
N ARG A 144 -0.08 19.28 -5.40
CA ARG A 144 -0.67 20.25 -4.46
C ARG A 144 -1.48 21.32 -5.17
N LEU A 145 -0.96 21.88 -6.26
CA LEU A 145 -1.68 22.88 -7.04
C LEU A 145 -2.98 22.30 -7.60
N TYR A 146 -2.89 21.12 -8.24
CA TYR A 146 -4.04 20.33 -8.69
C TYR A 146 -5.05 20.04 -7.56
N GLN A 147 -4.54 19.68 -6.36
CA GLN A 147 -5.37 19.41 -5.18
C GLN A 147 -5.94 20.66 -4.50
N LYS A 148 -5.51 21.87 -4.86
CA LYS A 148 -6.15 23.11 -4.41
C LYS A 148 -7.15 23.63 -5.43
N THR A 149 -6.85 23.49 -6.72
CA THR A 149 -7.62 24.12 -7.80
C THR A 149 -8.81 23.30 -8.27
N LEU A 150 -8.70 21.96 -8.30
CA LEU A 150 -9.77 21.11 -8.85
C LEU A 150 -10.64 20.50 -7.76
N PRO A 151 -11.98 20.68 -7.74
CA PRO A 151 -12.87 19.98 -6.81
C PRO A 151 -12.74 18.44 -6.88
N LEU A 152 -12.93 17.77 -5.73
CA LEU A 152 -12.80 16.30 -5.59
C LEU A 152 -13.54 15.51 -6.68
N HIS A 153 -14.78 15.89 -7.01
CA HIS A 153 -15.59 15.18 -8.00
C HIS A 153 -14.98 15.23 -9.43
N ILE A 154 -14.31 16.33 -9.79
CA ILE A 154 -13.61 16.44 -11.09
C ILE A 154 -12.36 15.55 -11.08
N ARG A 155 -11.65 15.48 -9.95
CA ARG A 155 -10.48 14.60 -9.80
C ARG A 155 -10.84 13.14 -9.99
N TYR A 156 -11.96 12.69 -9.40
CA TYR A 156 -12.45 11.32 -9.60
C TYR A 156 -12.82 11.06 -11.06
N LYS A 157 -13.54 11.99 -11.73
CA LYS A 157 -13.85 11.87 -13.16
C LYS A 157 -12.60 11.78 -14.05
N LEU A 158 -11.59 12.62 -13.79
CA LEU A 158 -10.31 12.61 -14.51
C LEU A 158 -9.56 11.30 -14.28
N ARG A 159 -9.47 10.85 -13.02
CA ARG A 159 -8.84 9.58 -12.65
C ARG A 159 -9.52 8.42 -13.37
N ASP A 160 -10.85 8.37 -13.34
CA ASP A 160 -11.59 7.26 -13.93
C ASP A 160 -11.48 7.25 -15.46
N LYS A 161 -11.40 8.42 -16.11
CA LYS A 161 -11.05 8.53 -17.54
C LYS A 161 -9.64 7.99 -17.83
N VAL A 162 -8.64 8.39 -17.05
CA VAL A 162 -7.25 7.91 -17.22
C VAL A 162 -7.16 6.40 -16.98
N THR A 163 -7.84 5.87 -15.96
CA THR A 163 -7.89 4.42 -15.70
C THR A 163 -8.56 3.67 -16.85
N LYS A 164 -9.69 4.18 -17.38
CA LYS A 164 -10.35 3.60 -18.56
C LYS A 164 -9.43 3.62 -19.78
N MET A 165 -8.72 4.71 -20.01
CA MET A 165 -7.77 4.86 -21.11
C MET A 165 -6.60 3.88 -20.99
N LYS A 166 -6.00 3.73 -19.79
CA LYS A 166 -4.96 2.73 -19.53
C LYS A 166 -5.45 1.30 -19.74
N LYS A 167 -6.68 0.99 -19.33
CA LYS A 167 -7.30 -0.32 -19.52
C LYS A 167 -7.63 -0.60 -20.99
N ALA A 168 -7.96 0.43 -21.77
CA ALA A 168 -8.14 0.32 -23.22
C ALA A 168 -6.80 0.09 -23.93
N LEU A 169 -5.75 0.83 -23.55
CA LEU A 169 -4.39 0.69 -24.07
C LEU A 169 -3.77 -0.68 -23.74
N SER A 170 -4.04 -1.24 -22.55
CA SER A 170 -3.56 -2.58 -22.19
C SER A 170 -4.32 -3.71 -22.88
N ARG A 171 -5.55 -3.45 -23.36
CA ARG A 171 -6.36 -4.40 -24.13
C ARG A 171 -6.00 -4.42 -25.61
N SER A 172 -5.52 -3.30 -26.17
CA SER A 172 -4.99 -3.24 -27.54
C SER A 172 -3.64 -3.94 -27.70
N THR A 173 -2.88 -4.16 -26.61
CA THR A 173 -1.60 -4.89 -26.61
C THR A 173 -1.73 -6.41 -26.50
N HIS A 174 -2.95 -6.98 -26.61
CA HIS A 174 -3.19 -8.44 -26.58
C HIS A 174 -3.75 -8.99 -27.92
N TRP A 175 -3.57 -8.27 -29.03
CA TRP A 175 -4.06 -8.67 -30.36
C TRP A 175 -2.96 -8.96 -31.39
N HIS A 176 -1.71 -9.16 -30.94
CA HIS A 176 -0.61 -9.60 -31.81
C HIS A 176 0.25 -10.63 -31.08
N GLU A 177 -0.30 -11.83 -30.85
CA GLU A 177 0.43 -13.10 -30.78
C GLU A 177 -0.42 -14.17 -31.47
#